data_AF-A0A2E3NZ00-F1
#
_entry.id   AF-A0A2E3NZ00-F1
#
_cell.length_a   1.000
_cell.length_b   1.000
_cell.length_c   1.000
_cell.angle_alpha   90.00
_cell.angle_beta   90.00
_cell.angle_gamma   90.00
#
_symmetry.space_group_name_H-M   'P 1'
#
loop_
_entity.id
_entity.type
_entity.pdbx_description
1 polymer ?
#
loop_
_entity_poly.entity_id
_entity_poly.type
_entity_poly.pdbx_seq_one_letter_code
_entity_poly.pdbx_strand_id
1 'polypeptide(L)'
;MANPLDTPDLHHQAETAASGLPPLLVAAERVASTVSQGVHGRRRVGQGETFWQFRRYEFGDSTQLIDWRQSAKSDPVYVREMEWEAAQSVWLWADGSPSMDYASDGGPLSKGWRAKVLAVALTSLLVRAGERIALMGTGMIPATGRNTLLRIATALERAETGATGSLPGPEFVPRHGRVVLFGDFLAPLGETRKAIARLSDHGVEGHLVQILDPAEETLPFDGRVEFEGPEGEGRIMIGRVESVRQAYREELAHHQAGLDAVARSFGWSLTRHMTHRPPETVLMTLYQLLSQVIRH
;
A
#
# COMPACT_ATOMS: atom_id res chain seq x y z
N MET A 1 -5.14 -21.89 -49.31
CA MET A 1 -6.14 -21.28 -48.40
C MET A 1 -5.68 -21.50 -46.97
N ALA A 2 -5.48 -20.39 -46.24
CA ALA A 2 -5.33 -20.19 -44.79
C ALA A 2 -4.64 -21.25 -43.90
N ASN A 3 -3.54 -20.86 -43.25
CA ASN A 3 -3.14 -21.40 -41.94
C ASN A 3 -3.10 -20.22 -40.94
N PRO A 4 -4.07 -20.08 -40.01
CA PRO A 4 -4.00 -19.08 -38.95
C PRO A 4 -3.23 -19.64 -37.75
N LEU A 5 -2.35 -18.79 -37.23
CA LEU A 5 -1.48 -19.06 -36.08
C LEU A 5 -2.28 -19.37 -34.82
N ASP A 6 -1.93 -20.48 -34.19
CA ASP A 6 -2.29 -20.88 -32.85
C ASP A 6 -1.82 -19.81 -31.85
N THR A 7 -2.75 -19.10 -31.22
CA THR A 7 -2.47 -18.33 -29.99
C THR A 7 -3.38 -18.81 -28.87
N PRO A 8 -2.92 -19.79 -28.08
CA PRO A 8 -3.36 -19.91 -26.70
C PRO A 8 -2.20 -20.25 -25.72
N ASP A 9 -1.02 -19.62 -25.83
CA ASP A 9 0.13 -19.96 -24.97
C ASP A 9 0.49 -18.88 -23.92
N LEU A 10 0.06 -17.63 -24.07
CA LEU A 10 0.43 -16.56 -23.11
C LEU A 10 -0.33 -16.64 -21.77
N HIS A 11 -1.58 -17.09 -21.77
CA HIS A 11 -2.36 -17.24 -20.52
C HIS A 11 -1.90 -18.46 -19.71
N HIS A 12 -1.62 -19.58 -20.38
CA HIS A 12 -1.15 -20.79 -19.74
C HIS A 12 0.29 -20.65 -19.21
N GLN A 13 1.17 -19.92 -19.93
CA GLN A 13 2.51 -19.57 -19.41
C GLN A 13 2.45 -18.61 -18.21
N ALA A 14 1.48 -17.69 -18.15
CA ALA A 14 1.26 -16.84 -16.99
C ALA A 14 0.74 -17.62 -15.77
N GLU A 15 -0.13 -18.61 -15.97
CA GLU A 15 -0.60 -19.53 -14.91
C GLU A 15 0.49 -20.48 -14.43
N THR A 16 1.33 -21.00 -15.34
CA THR A 16 2.43 -21.91 -15.01
C THR A 16 3.59 -21.17 -14.32
N ALA A 17 3.81 -19.87 -14.59
CA ALA A 17 4.76 -19.05 -13.85
C ALA A 17 4.27 -18.70 -12.42
N ALA A 18 2.96 -18.77 -12.17
CA ALA A 18 2.37 -18.52 -10.85
C ALA A 18 2.44 -19.74 -9.91
N SER A 19 2.75 -20.94 -10.41
CA SER A 19 2.72 -22.19 -9.63
C SER A 19 3.87 -22.35 -8.63
N GLY A 20 4.77 -21.37 -8.52
CA GLY A 20 5.86 -21.33 -7.54
C GLY A 20 5.88 -20.08 -6.65
N LEU A 21 4.91 -19.18 -6.81
CA LEU A 21 4.83 -17.94 -6.04
C LEU A 21 3.90 -18.12 -4.83
N PRO A 22 4.25 -17.56 -3.66
CA PRO A 22 3.38 -17.70 -2.50
C PRO A 22 1.97 -17.12 -2.74
N PRO A 23 0.90 -17.70 -2.18
CA PRO A 23 -0.49 -17.28 -2.45
C PRO A 23 -0.73 -15.78 -2.24
N LEU A 24 -0.09 -15.21 -1.22
CA LEU A 24 -0.16 -13.77 -0.93
C LEU A 24 0.36 -12.91 -2.09
N LEU A 25 1.49 -13.31 -2.67
CA LEU A 25 2.11 -12.59 -3.79
C LEU A 25 1.26 -12.68 -5.06
N VAL A 26 0.66 -13.86 -5.32
CA VAL A 26 -0.25 -14.04 -6.45
C VAL A 26 -1.48 -13.13 -6.33
N ALA A 27 -2.10 -13.09 -5.14
CA ALA A 27 -3.23 -12.20 -4.88
C ALA A 27 -2.84 -10.72 -5.07
N ALA A 28 -1.70 -10.32 -4.52
CA ALA A 28 -1.19 -8.96 -4.63
C ALA A 28 -0.88 -8.54 -6.07
N GLU A 29 -0.25 -9.40 -6.87
CA GLU A 29 0.06 -9.14 -8.28
C GLU A 29 -1.20 -8.99 -9.14
N ARG A 30 -2.28 -9.72 -8.84
CA ARG A 30 -3.59 -9.52 -9.51
C ARG A 30 -4.17 -8.14 -9.22
N VAL A 31 -4.13 -7.68 -7.97
CA VAL A 31 -4.61 -6.33 -7.61
C VAL A 31 -3.72 -5.25 -8.23
N ALA A 32 -2.39 -5.40 -8.15
CA ALA A 32 -1.43 -4.46 -8.69
C ALA A 32 -1.48 -4.34 -10.22
N SER A 33 -1.67 -5.46 -10.94
CA SER A 33 -1.82 -5.45 -12.40
C SER A 33 -3.10 -4.73 -12.84
N THR A 34 -4.22 -4.96 -12.15
CA THR A 34 -5.49 -4.26 -12.40
C THR A 34 -5.35 -2.75 -12.21
N VAL A 35 -4.74 -2.33 -11.10
CA VAL A 35 -4.45 -0.90 -10.85
C VAL A 35 -3.51 -0.33 -11.90
N SER A 36 -2.43 -1.04 -12.25
CA SER A 36 -1.49 -0.60 -13.28
C SER A 36 -2.21 -0.33 -14.59
N GLN A 37 -3.03 -1.27 -15.09
CA GLN A 37 -3.79 -1.09 -16.33
C GLN A 37 -4.73 0.13 -16.26
N GLY A 38 -5.42 0.31 -15.13
CA GLY A 38 -6.31 1.46 -14.89
C GLY A 38 -5.59 2.82 -14.87
N VAL A 39 -4.39 2.89 -14.27
CA VAL A 39 -3.55 4.10 -14.29
C VAL A 39 -3.08 4.41 -15.71
N HIS A 40 -2.63 3.40 -16.46
CA HIS A 40 -2.15 3.58 -17.82
C HIS A 40 -3.26 4.05 -18.77
N GLY A 41 -4.50 3.60 -18.59
CA GLY A 41 -5.66 4.07 -19.35
C GLY A 41 -6.10 5.51 -19.04
N ARG A 42 -5.83 6.01 -17.82
CA ARG A 42 -6.08 7.41 -17.43
C ARG A 42 -4.89 8.34 -17.68
N ARG A 43 -3.69 7.80 -17.93
CA ARG A 43 -2.54 8.58 -18.39
C ARG A 43 -2.82 9.04 -19.82
N ARG A 44 -3.19 10.32 -19.97
CA ARG A 44 -2.83 11.07 -21.19
C ARG A 44 -1.30 11.03 -21.26
N VAL A 45 -0.75 10.64 -22.40
CA VAL A 45 0.70 10.46 -22.61
C VAL A 45 1.46 11.70 -22.13
N GLY A 46 2.01 11.61 -20.93
CA GLY A 46 3.01 12.49 -20.36
C GLY A 46 4.16 11.58 -19.99
N GLN A 47 5.27 11.77 -20.67
CA GLN A 47 6.46 10.93 -20.62
C GLN A 47 6.99 10.81 -19.19
N GLY A 48 7.50 9.62 -18.84
CA GLY A 48 8.45 9.50 -17.74
C GLY A 48 9.69 10.33 -18.04
N GLU A 49 10.40 10.71 -16.98
CA GLU A 49 11.59 11.58 -17.00
C GLU A 49 11.26 12.97 -17.54
N THR A 50 11.02 13.91 -16.62
CA THR A 50 10.86 15.31 -16.97
C THR A 50 12.12 15.77 -17.70
N PHE A 51 11.96 16.14 -18.97
CA PHE A 51 13.02 16.70 -19.80
C PHE A 51 13.63 17.93 -19.10
N TRP A 52 14.90 17.87 -18.71
CA TRP A 52 15.57 18.96 -17.99
C TRP A 52 16.12 20.00 -18.97
N GLN A 53 17.08 19.60 -19.81
CA GLN A 53 17.66 20.45 -20.85
C GLN A 53 18.32 19.62 -21.97
N PHE A 54 18.56 20.28 -23.11
CA PHE A 54 19.51 19.76 -24.10
C PHE A 54 20.91 20.24 -23.73
N ARG A 55 21.87 19.31 -23.64
CA ARG A 55 23.29 19.67 -23.64
C ARG A 55 24.00 19.14 -24.87
N ARG A 56 25.14 19.74 -25.19
CA ARG A 56 25.98 19.24 -26.28
C ARG A 56 26.53 17.86 -25.90
N TYR A 57 26.56 16.97 -26.88
CA TYR A 57 27.19 15.67 -26.80
C TYR A 57 28.67 15.83 -26.44
N GLU A 58 29.13 15.08 -25.45
CA GLU A 58 30.53 14.97 -25.08
C GLU A 58 31.03 13.54 -25.28
N PHE A 59 32.34 13.41 -25.48
CA PHE A 59 32.96 12.12 -25.71
C PHE A 59 32.85 11.25 -24.44
N GLY A 60 32.05 10.19 -24.51
CA GLY A 60 31.69 9.34 -23.37
C GLY A 60 30.18 9.20 -23.17
N ASP A 61 29.38 10.06 -23.81
CA ASP A 61 27.93 9.99 -23.73
C ASP A 61 27.37 8.80 -24.53
N SER A 62 26.34 8.17 -23.96
CA SER A 62 25.60 7.11 -24.65
C SER A 62 24.91 7.66 -25.89
N THR A 63 25.14 7.02 -27.04
CA THR A 63 24.51 7.38 -28.31
C THR A 63 22.99 7.20 -28.30
N GLN A 64 22.45 6.43 -27.35
CA GLN A 64 21.01 6.25 -27.17
C GLN A 64 20.31 7.49 -26.59
N LEU A 65 21.08 8.41 -25.98
CA LEU A 65 20.57 9.64 -25.40
C LEU A 65 20.57 10.82 -26.39
N ILE A 66 21.01 10.59 -27.64
CA ILE A 66 21.05 11.63 -28.67
C ILE A 66 19.64 11.96 -29.13
N ASP A 67 19.27 13.24 -29.04
CA ASP A 67 18.05 13.73 -29.66
C ASP A 67 18.35 14.15 -31.11
N TRP A 68 18.05 13.24 -32.04
CA TRP A 68 18.26 13.48 -33.47
C TRP A 68 17.41 14.63 -34.02
N ARG A 69 16.24 14.91 -33.42
CA ARG A 69 15.32 15.95 -33.88
C ARG A 69 15.82 17.35 -33.51
N GLN A 70 16.40 17.49 -32.32
CA GLN A 70 17.05 18.73 -31.89
C GLN A 70 18.39 18.92 -32.59
N SER A 71 19.17 17.85 -32.74
CA SER A 71 20.46 17.87 -33.44
C SER A 71 20.31 18.20 -34.94
N ALA A 72 19.18 17.89 -35.56
CA ALA A 72 18.92 18.25 -36.97
C ALA A 72 18.72 19.77 -37.21
N LYS A 73 18.57 20.59 -36.16
CA LYS A 73 18.31 22.03 -36.28
C LYS A 73 19.58 22.88 -36.20
N SER A 74 20.74 22.30 -35.93
CA SER A 74 21.99 23.01 -35.65
C SER A 74 23.21 22.08 -35.79
N ASP A 75 24.39 22.62 -36.08
CA ASP A 75 25.63 21.83 -36.22
C ASP A 75 26.03 20.95 -35.00
N PRO A 76 25.80 21.33 -33.73
CA PRO A 76 26.15 20.48 -32.59
C PRO A 76 25.17 19.31 -32.43
N VAL A 77 25.71 18.13 -32.07
CA VAL A 77 24.89 17.01 -31.59
C VAL A 77 24.46 17.29 -30.16
N TYR A 78 23.16 17.11 -29.88
CA TYR A 78 22.57 17.30 -28.56
C TYR A 78 22.14 15.98 -27.95
N VAL A 79 22.43 15.81 -26.66
CA VAL A 79 21.90 14.73 -25.84
C VAL A 79 20.82 15.25 -24.92
N ARG A 80 19.82 14.40 -24.66
CA ARG A 80 18.74 14.69 -23.72
C ARG A 80 19.24 14.41 -22.30
N GLU A 81 19.41 15.45 -21.49
CA GLU A 81 19.60 15.26 -20.05
C GLU A 81 18.25 15.06 -19.39
N MET A 82 18.17 13.98 -18.63
CA MET A 82 16.98 13.58 -17.89
C MET A 82 17.23 13.93 -16.45
N GLU A 83 16.29 14.64 -15.82
CA GLU A 83 16.36 14.87 -14.39
C GLU A 83 16.26 13.51 -13.69
N TRP A 84 17.31 13.14 -12.96
CA TRP A 84 17.22 12.00 -12.06
C TRP A 84 16.33 12.43 -10.89
N GLU A 85 15.03 12.15 -10.96
CA GLU A 85 14.18 12.16 -9.77
C GLU A 85 14.79 11.16 -8.78
N ALA A 86 15.26 11.65 -7.63
CA ALA A 86 15.80 10.78 -6.60
C ALA A 86 14.69 9.84 -6.12
N ALA A 87 14.86 8.53 -6.34
CA ALA A 87 13.92 7.50 -5.89
C ALA A 87 13.57 7.71 -4.42
N GLN A 88 12.28 7.86 -4.13
CA GLN A 88 11.74 8.01 -2.80
C GLN A 88 11.93 6.72 -2.01
N SER A 89 12.02 6.86 -0.69
CA SER A 89 12.05 5.71 0.20
C SER A 89 10.71 5.62 0.92
N VAL A 90 10.07 4.46 0.83
CA VAL A 90 8.75 4.17 1.39
C VAL A 90 8.88 3.03 2.39
N TRP A 91 8.46 3.28 3.62
CA TRP A 91 8.35 2.28 4.67
C TRP A 91 6.91 1.82 4.77
N LEU A 92 6.72 0.50 4.76
CA LEU A 92 5.42 -0.13 4.92
C LEU A 92 5.36 -0.78 6.30
N TRP A 93 4.19 -0.79 6.91
CA TRP A 93 3.92 -1.55 8.11
C TRP A 93 2.52 -2.12 8.05
N ALA A 94 2.36 -3.39 8.44
CA ALA A 94 1.07 -4.04 8.53
C ALA A 94 0.84 -4.53 9.96
N ASP A 95 -0.32 -4.19 10.49
CA ASP A 95 -0.83 -4.66 11.75
C ASP A 95 -1.02 -6.18 11.71
N GLY A 96 -0.43 -6.85 12.68
CA GLY A 96 -0.47 -8.29 12.87
C GLY A 96 -1.04 -8.65 14.23
N SER A 97 -1.70 -7.72 14.94
CA SER A 97 -2.38 -7.99 16.19
C SER A 97 -3.53 -9.00 16.02
N PRO A 98 -3.95 -9.67 17.11
CA PRO A 98 -5.06 -10.62 17.06
C PRO A 98 -6.37 -10.07 16.49
N SER A 99 -6.66 -8.76 16.64
CA SER A 99 -7.86 -8.15 16.07
C SER A 99 -7.90 -8.27 14.55
N MET A 100 -6.74 -8.33 13.90
CA MET A 100 -6.61 -8.42 12.44
C MET A 100 -7.01 -9.80 11.90
N ASP A 101 -7.08 -10.85 12.72
CA ASP A 101 -7.54 -12.16 12.28
C ASP A 101 -9.06 -12.25 12.16
N TYR A 102 -9.79 -11.23 12.59
CA TYR A 102 -11.24 -11.17 12.46
C TYR A 102 -11.71 -11.18 11.00
N ALA A 103 -12.79 -11.94 10.75
CA ALA A 103 -13.56 -11.99 9.51
C ALA A 103 -15.02 -12.29 9.87
N SER A 104 -15.97 -11.54 9.31
CA SER A 104 -17.39 -11.88 9.47
C SER A 104 -17.82 -13.09 8.65
N ASP A 105 -18.89 -13.75 9.09
CA ASP A 105 -19.52 -14.85 8.36
C ASP A 105 -19.91 -14.41 6.94
N GLY A 106 -19.36 -15.10 5.94
CA GLY A 106 -19.56 -14.78 4.52
C GLY A 106 -18.51 -13.84 3.92
N GLY A 107 -17.60 -13.28 4.73
CA GLY A 107 -16.40 -12.58 4.28
C GLY A 107 -15.35 -13.59 3.77
N PRO A 108 -14.74 -13.39 2.59
CA PRO A 108 -13.83 -14.40 2.04
C PRO A 108 -12.47 -14.44 2.76
N LEU A 109 -12.07 -13.37 3.46
CA LEU A 109 -10.69 -13.13 3.94
C LEU A 109 -10.68 -12.23 5.19
N SER A 110 -9.74 -12.46 6.12
CA SER A 110 -9.54 -11.62 7.32
C SER A 110 -9.00 -10.23 7.00
N LYS A 111 -9.13 -9.31 7.96
CA LYS A 111 -8.55 -7.95 7.87
C LYS A 111 -7.04 -7.99 7.65
N GLY A 112 -6.34 -8.85 8.38
CA GLY A 112 -4.90 -9.05 8.33
C GLY A 112 -4.44 -9.56 6.98
N TRP A 113 -5.16 -10.53 6.40
CA TRP A 113 -4.88 -10.95 5.03
C TRP A 113 -5.06 -9.81 4.04
N ARG A 114 -6.14 -9.02 4.17
CA ARG A 114 -6.37 -7.86 3.31
C ARG A 114 -5.26 -6.81 3.43
N ALA A 115 -4.79 -6.53 4.65
CA ALA A 115 -3.67 -5.63 4.92
C ALA A 115 -2.39 -6.10 4.22
N LYS A 116 -2.04 -7.38 4.37
CA LYS A 116 -0.88 -8.01 3.71
C LYS A 116 -0.99 -7.91 2.18
N VAL A 117 -2.15 -8.19 1.59
CA VAL A 117 -2.38 -8.07 0.14
C VAL A 117 -2.15 -6.64 -0.34
N LEU A 118 -2.72 -5.63 0.36
CA LEU A 118 -2.54 -4.23 0.00
C LEU A 118 -1.07 -3.79 0.10
N ALA A 119 -0.35 -4.19 1.16
CA ALA A 119 1.06 -3.88 1.34
C ALA A 119 1.95 -4.48 0.24
N VAL A 120 1.76 -5.76 -0.09
CA VAL A 120 2.53 -6.42 -1.17
C VAL A 120 2.15 -5.86 -2.54
N ALA A 121 0.87 -5.57 -2.78
CA ALA A 121 0.43 -5.00 -4.05
C ALA A 121 0.99 -3.58 -4.24
N LEU A 122 1.02 -2.77 -3.18
CA LEU A 122 1.66 -1.46 -3.19
C LEU A 122 3.16 -1.57 -3.45
N THR A 123 3.83 -2.52 -2.78
CA THR A 123 5.24 -2.82 -3.04
C THR A 123 5.48 -3.13 -4.52
N SER A 124 4.63 -3.96 -5.15
CA SER A 124 4.76 -4.27 -6.58
C SER A 124 4.66 -3.03 -7.46
N LEU A 125 3.69 -2.14 -7.19
CA LEU A 125 3.55 -0.88 -7.92
C LEU A 125 4.74 0.06 -7.73
N LEU A 126 5.24 0.19 -6.50
CA LEU A 126 6.36 1.07 -6.16
C LEU A 126 7.69 0.55 -6.73
N VAL A 127 7.93 -0.76 -6.71
CA VAL A 127 9.09 -1.39 -7.36
C VAL A 127 9.08 -1.10 -8.86
N ARG A 128 7.91 -1.18 -9.52
CA ARG A 128 7.77 -0.84 -10.95
C ARG A 128 8.01 0.65 -11.23
N ALA A 129 7.73 1.51 -10.25
CA ALA A 129 8.00 2.94 -10.31
C ALA A 129 9.46 3.31 -9.99
N GLY A 130 10.32 2.35 -9.63
CA GLY A 130 11.72 2.59 -9.30
C GLY A 130 11.96 3.04 -7.86
N GLU A 131 10.94 3.01 -7.00
CA GLU A 131 11.03 3.45 -5.61
C GLU A 131 11.83 2.45 -4.76
N ARG A 132 12.29 2.93 -3.59
CA ARG A 132 12.93 2.10 -2.56
C ARG A 132 11.92 1.78 -1.47
N ILE A 133 11.80 0.50 -1.11
CA ILE A 133 10.78 0.03 -0.16
C ILE A 133 11.44 -0.76 0.97
N ALA A 134 10.98 -0.54 2.20
CA ALA A 134 11.29 -1.33 3.37
C ALA A 134 10.02 -1.75 4.10
N LEU A 135 10.06 -2.91 4.77
CA LEU A 135 9.03 -3.35 5.69
C LEU A 135 9.49 -3.10 7.13
N MET A 136 8.73 -2.31 7.88
CA MET A 136 9.01 -1.97 9.26
C MET A 136 9.01 -3.21 10.17
N GLY A 137 9.79 -3.16 11.25
CA GLY A 137 9.90 -4.23 12.25
C GLY A 137 10.75 -5.43 11.81
N THR A 138 11.31 -5.42 10.60
CA THR A 138 12.09 -6.55 10.06
C THR A 138 13.59 -6.27 9.95
N GLY A 139 14.03 -5.04 10.22
CA GLY A 139 15.42 -4.59 10.02
C GLY A 139 15.82 -4.43 8.55
N MET A 140 14.86 -4.47 7.62
CA MET A 140 15.12 -4.24 6.21
C MET A 140 15.44 -2.77 5.94
N ILE A 141 16.51 -2.52 5.20
CA ILE A 141 16.86 -1.20 4.66
C ILE A 141 16.10 -1.00 3.33
N PRO A 142 15.61 0.22 3.02
CA PRO A 142 14.91 0.49 1.76
C PRO A 142 15.74 0.08 0.54
N ALA A 143 15.16 -0.79 -0.29
CA ALA A 143 15.78 -1.31 -1.48
C ALA A 143 14.80 -1.31 -2.65
N THR A 144 15.31 -1.35 -3.88
CA THR A 144 14.49 -1.42 -5.09
C THR A 144 14.58 -2.81 -5.76
N GLY A 145 13.74 -3.05 -6.75
CA GLY A 145 13.78 -4.24 -7.60
C GLY A 145 12.94 -5.42 -7.12
N ARG A 146 12.83 -6.44 -8.00
CA ARG A 146 11.96 -7.62 -7.81
C ARG A 146 12.28 -8.44 -6.56
N ASN A 147 13.55 -8.50 -6.15
CA ASN A 147 13.95 -9.21 -4.93
C ASN A 147 13.34 -8.56 -3.67
N THR A 148 13.23 -7.23 -3.63
CA THR A 148 12.57 -6.53 -2.51
C THR A 148 11.10 -6.95 -2.39
N LEU A 149 10.38 -7.04 -3.50
CA LEU A 149 9.00 -7.53 -3.51
C LEU A 149 8.88 -8.93 -2.92
N LEU A 150 9.73 -9.87 -3.37
CA LEU A 150 9.72 -11.24 -2.85
C LEU A 150 10.03 -11.27 -1.35
N ARG A 151 11.06 -10.54 -0.89
CA ARG A 151 11.44 -10.47 0.53
C ARG A 151 10.31 -9.92 1.40
N ILE A 152 9.64 -8.86 0.97
CA ILE A 152 8.52 -8.26 1.71
C ILE A 152 7.33 -9.22 1.75
N ALA A 153 6.98 -9.84 0.61
CA ALA A 153 5.90 -10.82 0.56
C ALA A 153 6.16 -12.01 1.49
N THR A 154 7.37 -12.59 1.45
CA THR A 154 7.75 -13.69 2.34
C THR A 154 7.77 -13.27 3.80
N ALA A 155 8.24 -12.07 4.14
CA ALA A 155 8.23 -11.60 5.52
C ALA A 155 6.82 -11.44 6.08
N LEU A 156 5.90 -10.87 5.30
CA LEU A 156 4.49 -10.71 5.70
C LEU A 156 3.74 -12.03 5.79
N GLU A 157 4.07 -12.99 4.93
CA GLU A 157 3.47 -14.33 4.97
C GLU A 157 3.94 -15.13 6.19
N ARG A 158 5.21 -15.01 6.57
CA ARG A 158 5.79 -15.68 7.75
C ARG A 158 5.49 -14.98 9.07
N ALA A 159 4.98 -13.74 9.03
CA ALA A 159 4.59 -13.01 10.23
C ALA A 159 3.40 -13.69 10.91
N GLU A 160 3.65 -14.26 12.09
CA GLU A 160 2.65 -14.86 12.97
C GLU A 160 1.73 -13.78 13.57
N THR A 161 0.49 -14.14 13.88
CA THR A 161 -0.42 -13.26 14.61
C THR A 161 0.17 -12.93 15.99
N GLY A 162 0.14 -11.66 16.36
CA GLY A 162 0.75 -11.10 17.56
C GLY A 162 2.26 -10.81 17.42
N ALA A 163 2.89 -11.15 16.29
CA ALA A 163 4.30 -10.82 16.06
C ALA A 163 4.55 -9.31 15.92
N THR A 164 3.54 -8.56 15.49
CA THR A 164 3.49 -7.09 15.55
C THR A 164 2.31 -6.68 16.43
N GLY A 165 2.46 -5.60 17.21
CA GLY A 165 1.35 -5.03 17.97
C GLY A 165 0.35 -4.28 17.08
N SER A 166 -0.71 -3.74 17.67
CA SER A 166 -1.74 -2.93 16.97
C SER A 166 -1.24 -1.57 16.47
N LEU A 167 -0.03 -1.18 16.84
CA LEU A 167 0.65 0.04 16.39
C LEU A 167 2.13 -0.25 16.12
N PRO A 168 2.77 0.48 15.19
CA PRO A 168 4.19 0.30 14.90
C PRO A 168 5.07 0.64 16.12
N GLY A 169 6.08 -0.20 16.32
CA GLY A 169 7.16 0.05 17.27
C GLY A 169 8.05 1.23 16.88
N PRO A 170 9.00 1.63 17.73
CA PRO A 170 9.94 2.68 17.39
C PRO A 170 10.87 2.20 16.26
N GLU A 171 10.86 2.91 15.14
CA GLU A 171 11.76 2.67 14.01
C GLU A 171 12.20 4.00 13.41
N PHE A 172 13.49 4.08 13.05
CA PHE A 172 14.05 5.30 12.47
C PHE A 172 13.66 5.41 11.00
N VAL A 173 12.92 6.47 10.67
CA VAL A 173 12.63 6.86 9.29
C VAL A 173 13.45 8.12 8.98
N PRO A 174 14.36 8.07 7.99
CA PRO A 174 15.10 9.23 7.52
C PRO A 174 14.20 10.39 7.08
N ARG A 175 14.77 11.60 7.10
CA ARG A 175 14.13 12.83 6.64
C ARG A 175 13.54 12.65 5.23
N HIS A 176 12.32 13.15 5.03
CA HIS A 176 11.55 13.02 3.78
C HIS A 176 11.20 11.58 3.38
N GLY A 177 11.34 10.61 4.31
CA GLY A 177 10.79 9.28 4.11
C GLY A 177 9.27 9.31 4.08
N ARG A 178 8.68 8.31 3.41
CA ARG A 178 7.23 8.11 3.38
C ARG A 178 6.84 6.87 4.15
N VAL A 179 5.75 6.92 4.90
CA VAL A 179 5.26 5.80 5.69
C VAL A 179 3.84 5.42 5.26
N VAL A 180 3.56 4.13 5.09
CA VAL A 180 2.21 3.63 4.90
C VAL A 180 1.92 2.57 5.95
N LEU A 181 0.94 2.84 6.81
CA LEU A 181 0.51 1.94 7.89
C LEU A 181 -0.83 1.30 7.51
N PHE A 182 -0.90 -0.03 7.57
CA PHE A 182 -2.13 -0.80 7.35
C PHE A 182 -2.56 -1.44 8.66
N GLY A 183 -3.81 -1.22 9.10
CA GLY A 183 -4.33 -1.77 10.36
C GLY A 183 -5.77 -1.35 10.60
N ASP A 184 -6.40 -1.81 11.66
CA ASP A 184 -7.77 -1.37 12.02
C ASP A 184 -7.79 -0.04 12.80
N PHE A 185 -6.65 0.31 13.43
CA PHE A 185 -6.45 1.49 14.27
C PHE A 185 -7.55 1.67 15.32
N LEU A 186 -8.02 0.57 15.93
CA LEU A 186 -9.01 0.61 17.00
C LEU A 186 -8.39 0.82 18.40
N ALA A 187 -7.06 0.80 18.50
CA ALA A 187 -6.34 1.17 19.71
C ALA A 187 -6.68 2.61 20.17
N PRO A 188 -6.56 2.92 21.48
CA PRO A 188 -6.87 4.25 22.00
C PRO A 188 -6.15 5.37 21.24
N LEU A 189 -6.88 6.43 20.87
CA LEU A 189 -6.36 7.52 20.04
C LEU A 189 -5.09 8.19 20.59
N GLY A 190 -4.93 8.20 21.92
CA GLY A 190 -3.72 8.71 22.58
C GLY A 190 -2.47 7.88 22.25
N GLU A 191 -2.61 6.57 22.10
CA GLU A 191 -1.52 5.67 21.71
C GLU A 191 -1.22 5.80 20.22
N THR A 192 -2.25 5.84 19.38
CA THR A 192 -2.10 6.09 17.94
C THR A 192 -1.38 7.41 17.68
N ARG A 193 -1.76 8.48 18.41
CA ARG A 193 -1.08 9.78 18.36
C ARG A 193 0.39 9.67 18.72
N LYS A 194 0.75 8.94 19.79
CA LYS A 194 2.15 8.73 20.18
C LYS A 194 2.92 7.94 19.12
N ALA A 195 2.32 6.90 18.55
CA ALA A 195 2.95 6.11 17.50
C ALA A 195 3.24 6.95 16.25
N ILE A 196 2.26 7.73 15.78
CA ILE A 196 2.43 8.64 14.64
C ILE A 196 3.44 9.74 14.96
N ALA A 197 3.39 10.34 16.15
CA ALA A 197 4.33 11.38 16.56
C ALA A 197 5.79 10.92 16.41
N ARG A 198 6.11 9.70 16.90
CA ARG A 198 7.44 9.10 16.78
C ARG A 198 7.91 8.94 15.34
N LEU A 199 6.99 8.66 14.43
CA LEU A 199 7.30 8.44 13.01
C LEU A 199 7.32 9.74 12.21
N SER A 200 6.53 10.75 12.62
CA SER A 200 6.37 12.03 11.93
C SER A 200 7.54 13.00 12.10
N ASP A 201 8.49 12.66 12.98
CA ASP A 201 9.68 13.47 13.21
C ASP A 201 10.47 13.71 11.90
N HIS A 202 11.14 14.86 11.80
CA HIS A 202 11.99 15.21 10.66
C HIS A 202 11.27 15.24 9.29
N GLY A 203 9.99 15.59 9.25
CA GLY A 203 9.28 15.83 7.98
C GLY A 203 8.94 14.55 7.21
N VAL A 204 8.70 13.46 7.94
CA VAL A 204 8.18 12.21 7.38
C VAL A 204 6.69 12.37 7.08
N GLU A 205 6.33 12.13 5.83
CA GLU A 205 4.93 12.06 5.42
C GLU A 205 4.40 10.65 5.63
N GLY A 206 3.15 10.52 6.08
CA GLY A 206 2.55 9.22 6.28
C GLY A 206 1.11 9.11 5.81
N HIS A 207 0.71 7.88 5.57
CA HIS A 207 -0.64 7.50 5.19
C HIS A 207 -1.12 6.32 6.03
N LEU A 208 -2.33 6.44 6.57
CA LEU A 208 -3.01 5.38 7.31
C LEU A 208 -4.05 4.71 6.42
N VAL A 209 -4.06 3.38 6.39
CA VAL A 209 -5.10 2.59 5.73
C VAL A 209 -5.84 1.83 6.81
N GLN A 210 -6.97 2.39 7.25
CA GLN A 210 -7.86 1.75 8.21
C GLN A 210 -8.62 0.63 7.52
N ILE A 211 -8.43 -0.61 7.96
CA ILE A 211 -9.07 -1.80 7.40
C ILE A 211 -10.06 -2.34 8.42
N LEU A 212 -11.33 -2.40 8.02
CA LEU A 212 -12.42 -2.86 8.86
C LEU A 212 -13.20 -3.98 8.17
N ASP A 213 -13.75 -4.87 8.97
CA ASP A 213 -14.74 -5.82 8.50
C ASP A 213 -16.15 -5.17 8.51
N PRO A 214 -17.03 -5.42 7.52
CA PRO A 214 -18.40 -4.89 7.53
C PRO A 214 -19.20 -5.18 8.80
N ALA A 215 -18.93 -6.28 9.51
CA ALA A 215 -19.60 -6.57 10.77
C ALA A 215 -19.14 -5.64 11.92
N GLU A 216 -17.90 -5.16 11.89
CA GLU A 216 -17.38 -4.16 12.83
C GLU A 216 -17.96 -2.77 12.57
N GLU A 217 -18.41 -2.46 11.36
CA GLU A 217 -19.08 -1.17 11.10
C GLU A 217 -20.58 -1.24 11.40
N THR A 218 -21.22 -2.33 10.98
CA THR A 218 -22.68 -2.40 10.96
C THR A 218 -23.28 -3.08 12.20
N LEU A 219 -22.48 -3.87 12.93
CA LEU A 219 -22.91 -4.74 14.03
C LEU A 219 -24.19 -5.53 13.69
N PRO A 220 -24.15 -6.42 12.67
CA PRO A 220 -25.31 -7.06 12.06
C PRO A 220 -25.77 -8.29 12.86
N PHE A 221 -25.70 -8.23 14.19
CA PHE A 221 -26.17 -9.30 15.07
C PHE A 221 -27.47 -8.88 15.76
N ASP A 222 -28.34 -9.84 16.03
CA ASP A 222 -29.64 -9.63 16.70
C ASP A 222 -29.79 -10.61 17.87
N GLY A 223 -30.54 -10.20 18.90
CA GLY A 223 -30.80 -11.04 20.07
C GLY A 223 -29.60 -11.18 21.00
N ARG A 224 -29.47 -12.36 21.63
CA ARG A 224 -28.44 -12.62 22.64
C ARG A 224 -27.16 -13.14 22.00
N VAL A 225 -26.10 -12.35 22.05
CA VAL A 225 -24.79 -12.67 21.45
C VAL A 225 -23.71 -12.48 22.50
N GLU A 226 -22.76 -13.42 22.55
CA GLU A 226 -21.54 -13.30 23.32
C GLU A 226 -20.43 -12.80 22.41
N PHE A 227 -19.78 -11.69 22.78
CA PHE A 227 -18.61 -11.17 22.08
C PHE A 227 -17.35 -11.50 22.89
N GLU A 228 -16.30 -11.89 22.20
CA GLU A 228 -14.98 -12.16 22.78
C GLU A 228 -14.00 -11.11 22.26
N GLY A 229 -13.28 -10.48 23.18
CA GLY A 229 -12.24 -9.52 22.85
C GLY A 229 -11.03 -10.22 22.20
N PRO A 230 -10.53 -9.72 21.06
CA PRO A 230 -9.46 -10.37 20.31
C PRO A 230 -8.10 -10.33 21.03
N GLU A 231 -7.84 -9.35 21.89
CA GLU A 231 -6.56 -9.16 22.60
C GLU A 231 -6.64 -9.54 24.09
N GLY A 232 -7.64 -10.34 24.47
CA GLY A 232 -7.82 -10.81 25.85
C GLY A 232 -8.63 -9.86 26.73
N GLU A 233 -9.44 -8.99 26.14
CA GLU A 233 -10.35 -8.06 26.84
C GLU A 233 -11.54 -8.77 27.53
N GLY A 234 -11.62 -10.10 27.38
CA GLY A 234 -12.62 -10.95 28.00
C GLY A 234 -13.87 -11.14 27.15
N ARG A 235 -14.92 -11.67 27.77
CA ARG A 235 -16.20 -11.96 27.10
C ARG A 235 -17.28 -11.03 27.63
N ILE A 236 -18.06 -10.45 26.72
CA ILE A 236 -19.23 -9.64 27.05
C ILE A 236 -20.48 -10.28 26.45
N MET A 237 -21.47 -10.50 27.30
CA MET A 237 -22.75 -11.04 26.87
C MET A 237 -23.77 -9.93 26.74
N ILE A 238 -24.25 -9.72 25.51
CA ILE A 238 -25.26 -8.72 25.21
C ILE A 238 -26.58 -9.44 24.99
N GLY A 239 -27.56 -9.18 25.85
CA GLY A 239 -28.87 -9.85 25.77
C GLY A 239 -29.70 -9.47 24.54
N ARG A 240 -29.48 -8.26 24.01
CA ARG A 240 -30.16 -7.72 22.84
C ARG A 240 -29.22 -6.80 22.05
N VAL A 241 -28.55 -7.29 21.02
CA VAL A 241 -27.56 -6.49 20.28
C VAL A 241 -28.18 -5.28 19.57
N GLU A 242 -29.41 -5.40 19.08
CA GLU A 242 -30.09 -4.30 18.42
C GLU A 242 -30.32 -3.08 19.33
N SER A 243 -30.31 -3.25 20.67
CA SER A 243 -30.44 -2.13 21.59
C SER A 243 -29.15 -1.33 21.81
N VAL A 244 -27.99 -1.92 21.52
CA VAL A 244 -26.67 -1.25 21.64
C VAL A 244 -26.10 -0.81 20.30
N ARG A 245 -26.66 -1.29 19.17
CA ARG A 245 -26.18 -1.03 17.82
C ARG A 245 -25.99 0.46 17.52
N GLN A 246 -26.92 1.31 17.94
CA GLN A 246 -26.82 2.75 17.70
C GLN A 246 -25.67 3.38 18.50
N ALA A 247 -25.57 3.08 19.80
CA ALA A 247 -24.49 3.59 20.65
C ALA A 247 -23.11 3.12 20.17
N TYR A 248 -23.00 1.86 19.74
CA TYR A 248 -21.78 1.32 19.15
C TYR A 248 -21.35 2.08 17.89
N ARG A 249 -22.28 2.36 16.97
CA ARG A 249 -22.01 3.13 15.75
C ARG A 249 -21.59 4.56 16.05
N GLU A 250 -22.19 5.19 17.05
CA GLU A 250 -21.80 6.52 17.51
C GLU A 250 -20.39 6.54 18.07
N GLU A 251 -20.03 5.56 18.90
CA GLU A 251 -18.68 5.44 19.45
C GLU A 251 -17.63 5.18 18.36
N LEU A 252 -17.93 4.27 17.41
CA LEU A 252 -17.06 4.03 16.26
C LEU A 252 -16.89 5.30 15.41
N ALA A 253 -17.96 6.05 15.16
CA ALA A 253 -17.90 7.30 14.41
C ALA A 253 -17.07 8.37 15.14
N HIS A 254 -17.20 8.48 16.47
CA HIS A 254 -16.37 9.36 17.29
C HIS A 254 -14.89 8.97 17.22
N HIS A 255 -14.59 7.68 17.33
CA HIS A 255 -13.23 7.17 17.22
C HIS A 255 -12.63 7.46 15.85
N GLN A 256 -13.39 7.19 14.78
CA GLN A 256 -12.99 7.48 13.40
C GLN A 256 -12.72 8.98 13.17
N ALA A 257 -13.60 9.86 13.66
CA ALA A 257 -13.39 11.31 13.58
C ALA A 257 -12.14 11.75 14.36
N GLY A 258 -11.89 11.14 15.52
CA GLY A 258 -10.68 11.35 16.30
C GLY A 258 -9.42 10.90 15.57
N LEU A 259 -9.45 9.74 14.90
CA LEU A 259 -8.36 9.23 14.10
C LEU A 259 -8.04 10.15 12.91
N ASP A 260 -9.08 10.68 12.23
CA ASP A 260 -8.92 11.68 11.18
C ASP A 260 -8.23 12.95 11.71
N ALA A 261 -8.62 13.42 12.90
CA ALA A 261 -8.01 14.59 13.53
C ALA A 261 -6.56 14.34 13.94
N VAL A 262 -6.23 13.14 14.42
CA VAL A 262 -4.86 12.73 14.72
C VAL A 262 -4.02 12.76 13.45
N ALA A 263 -4.42 12.07 12.38
CA ALA A 263 -3.68 12.03 11.12
C ALA A 263 -3.42 13.45 10.57
N ARG A 264 -4.48 14.27 10.49
CA ARG A 264 -4.37 15.67 10.02
C ARG A 264 -3.43 16.52 10.88
N SER A 265 -3.39 16.30 12.20
CA SER A 265 -2.51 17.07 13.08
C SER A 265 -1.01 16.86 12.81
N PHE A 266 -0.64 15.77 12.12
CA PHE A 266 0.73 15.49 11.68
C PHE A 266 0.94 15.70 10.17
N GLY A 267 -0.05 16.26 9.45
CA GLY A 267 -0.01 16.37 7.99
C GLY A 267 -0.13 15.01 7.27
N TRP A 268 -0.52 13.96 7.98
CA TRP A 268 -0.72 12.63 7.42
C TRP A 268 -2.14 12.50 6.85
N SER A 269 -2.30 11.57 5.91
CA SER A 269 -3.59 11.26 5.29
C SER A 269 -4.11 9.90 5.77
N LEU A 270 -5.43 9.69 5.62
CA LEU A 270 -6.09 8.45 6.01
C LEU A 270 -7.10 8.01 4.94
N THR A 271 -7.11 6.71 4.65
CA THR A 271 -8.17 6.06 3.87
C THR A 271 -8.78 4.91 4.67
N ARG A 272 -10.06 4.63 4.42
CA ARG A 272 -10.79 3.52 5.03
C ARG A 272 -11.10 2.47 3.96
N HIS A 273 -10.87 1.22 4.30
CA HIS A 273 -11.09 0.07 3.45
C HIS A 273 -11.95 -0.96 4.18
N MET A 274 -13.01 -1.42 3.52
CA MET A 274 -13.82 -2.52 4.00
C MET A 274 -13.41 -3.81 3.31
N THR A 275 -13.26 -4.90 4.06
CA THR A 275 -12.78 -6.19 3.54
C THR A 275 -13.61 -6.75 2.37
N HIS A 276 -14.91 -6.46 2.35
CA HIS A 276 -15.84 -6.85 1.27
C HIS A 276 -15.72 -6.01 -0.01
N ARG A 277 -15.05 -4.85 0.04
CA ARG A 277 -14.90 -3.96 -1.11
C ARG A 277 -13.68 -4.36 -1.94
N PRO A 278 -13.67 -4.06 -3.25
CA PRO A 278 -12.51 -4.30 -4.10
C PRO A 278 -11.26 -3.53 -3.60
N PRO A 279 -10.12 -4.19 -3.38
CA PRO A 279 -8.90 -3.55 -2.86
C PRO A 279 -8.25 -2.56 -3.83
N GLU A 280 -8.56 -2.65 -5.12
CA GLU A 280 -7.97 -1.85 -6.20
C GLU A 280 -8.23 -0.35 -6.01
N THR A 281 -9.39 0.01 -5.45
CA THR A 281 -9.77 1.43 -5.23
C THR A 281 -8.84 2.12 -4.23
N VAL A 282 -8.56 1.44 -3.13
CA VAL A 282 -7.67 1.95 -2.08
C VAL A 282 -6.23 1.93 -2.58
N LEU A 283 -5.82 0.83 -3.22
CA LEU A 283 -4.47 0.73 -3.80
C LEU A 283 -4.20 1.82 -4.84
N MET A 284 -5.18 2.15 -5.69
CA MET A 284 -5.10 3.25 -6.64
C MET A 284 -4.88 4.60 -5.94
N THR A 285 -5.65 4.84 -4.88
CA THR A 285 -5.55 6.07 -4.08
C THR A 285 -4.16 6.19 -3.46
N LEU A 286 -3.64 5.10 -2.87
CA LEU A 286 -2.28 5.06 -2.31
C LEU A 286 -1.21 5.35 -3.36
N TYR A 287 -1.30 4.69 -4.51
CA TYR A 287 -0.33 4.88 -5.58
C TYR A 287 -0.35 6.31 -6.12
N GLN A 288 -1.53 6.94 -6.23
CA GLN A 288 -1.66 8.34 -6.62
C GLN A 288 -1.08 9.29 -5.56
N LEU A 289 -1.37 9.08 -4.28
CA LEU A 289 -0.83 9.92 -3.20
C LEU A 289 0.70 9.86 -3.15
N LEU A 290 1.29 8.68 -3.32
CA LEU A 290 2.74 8.52 -3.33
C LEU A 290 3.40 9.05 -4.62
N SER A 291 2.65 9.13 -5.73
CA SER A 291 3.17 9.62 -7.02
C SER A 291 2.87 11.10 -7.33
N GLN A 292 1.91 11.73 -6.65
CA GLN A 292 1.53 13.13 -6.89
C GLN A 292 2.51 14.15 -6.30
N VAL A 293 3.21 13.80 -5.23
CA VAL A 293 4.19 14.69 -4.58
C VAL A 293 5.53 14.73 -5.34
N ILE A 294 5.64 13.99 -6.44
CA ILE A 294 6.79 13.98 -7.36
C ILE A 294 6.90 15.29 -8.17
N ARG A 295 5.85 16.13 -8.18
CA ARG A 295 5.75 17.29 -9.11
C ARG A 295 5.91 18.68 -8.47
N HIS A 296 6.33 18.78 -7.23
CA HIS A 296 6.53 20.07 -6.55
C HIS A 296 7.95 20.24 -6.02
#